data_AF-A0A327M5J7-F1
#
_entry.id   AF-A0A327M5J7-F1
#
_cell.length_a   1.000
_cell.length_b   1.000
_cell.length_c   1.000
_cell.angle_alpha   90.00
_cell.angle_beta   90.00
_cell.angle_gamma   90.00
#
_symmetry.space_group_name_H-M   'P 1'
#
loop_
_entity.id
_entity.type
_entity.pdbx_description
1 polymer ?
#
loop_
_entity_poly.entity_id
_entity_poly.type
_entity_poly.pdbx_seq_one_letter_code
_entity_poly.pdbx_strand_id
1 'polypeptide(L)'
;MHRLWLALGALFGLAAVALSAWAAHAAPARLDAHRLMALQNGITMQGWHALALVGAALWAERQAGALPNLAAAGFALGLLLFCGGVYASALGGVSLGPMAPLGGTLLMVAWGLLAASAVIRA
;
A
#
# COMPACT_ATOMS: atom_id res chain seq x y z
N MET A 1 0.87 -18.94 -1.23
CA MET A 1 1.42 -17.65 -0.77
C MET A 1 0.40 -16.78 -0.02
N HIS A 2 -0.91 -17.12 -0.01
CA HIS A 2 -1.95 -16.32 0.65
C HIS A 2 -1.64 -15.92 2.10
N ARG A 3 -1.08 -16.81 2.94
CA ARG A 3 -0.72 -16.47 4.34
C ARG A 3 0.29 -15.33 4.44
N LEU A 4 1.28 -15.29 3.56
CA LEU A 4 2.27 -14.20 3.49
C LEU A 4 1.59 -12.89 3.10
N TRP A 5 0.74 -12.91 2.07
CA TRP A 5 0.00 -11.74 1.63
C TRP A 5 -0.94 -11.20 2.71
N LEU A 6 -1.63 -12.10 3.42
CA LEU A 6 -2.48 -11.75 4.55
C LEU A 6 -1.67 -11.10 5.68
N ALA A 7 -0.52 -11.68 6.04
CA ALA A 7 0.36 -11.12 7.06
C ALA A 7 0.88 -9.74 6.67
N LEU A 8 1.34 -9.56 5.42
CA LEU A 8 1.80 -8.26 4.93
C LEU A 8 0.68 -7.23 4.91
N GLY A 9 -0.52 -7.58 4.42
CA GLY A 9 -1.69 -6.71 4.44
C GLY A 9 -2.05 -6.27 5.86
N ALA A 10 -2.04 -7.21 6.81
CA ALA A 10 -2.28 -6.90 8.22
C ALA A 10 -1.21 -5.96 8.82
N LEU A 11 0.08 -6.18 8.50
CA LEU A 11 1.18 -5.32 8.96
C LEU A 11 1.11 -3.92 8.35
N PHE A 12 0.82 -3.78 7.06
CA PHE A 12 0.60 -2.47 6.44
C PHE A 12 -0.61 -1.75 7.03
N GLY A 13 -1.71 -2.49 7.29
CA GLY A 13 -2.89 -1.94 7.95
C GLY A 13 -2.59 -1.45 9.37
N LEU A 14 -1.88 -2.26 10.17
CA LEU A 14 -1.40 -1.89 11.50
C LEU A 14 -0.56 -0.60 11.44
N ALA A 15 0.41 -0.53 10.53
CA ALA A 15 1.25 0.64 10.36
C ALA A 15 0.44 1.87 9.92
N ALA A 16 -0.57 1.71 9.06
CA ALA A 16 -1.44 2.82 8.65
C ALA A 16 -2.24 3.37 9.83
N VAL A 17 -2.78 2.50 10.70
CA VAL A 17 -3.49 2.91 11.92
C VAL A 17 -2.56 3.62 12.90
N ALA A 18 -1.37 3.06 13.15
CA ALA A 18 -0.40 3.67 14.05
C ALA A 18 0.05 5.06 13.56
N LEU A 19 0.36 5.18 12.27
CA LEU A 19 0.72 6.46 11.65
C LEU A 19 -0.45 7.44 11.63
N SER A 20 -1.68 6.98 11.42
CA SER A 20 -2.89 7.82 11.50
C SER A 20 -3.06 8.43 12.89
N ALA A 21 -2.88 7.62 13.94
CA ALA A 21 -2.97 8.08 15.32
C ALA A 21 -1.89 9.13 15.62
N TRP A 22 -0.64 8.88 15.20
CA TRP A 22 0.45 9.84 15.36
C TRP A 22 0.21 11.13 14.56
N ALA A 23 -0.28 11.01 13.32
CA ALA A 23 -0.59 12.14 12.44
C ALA A 23 -1.68 13.06 13.02
N ALA A 24 -2.65 12.49 13.74
CA ALA A 24 -3.73 13.26 14.35
C ALA A 24 -3.33 13.97 15.66
N HIS A 25 -2.46 13.37 16.47
CA HIS A 25 -2.20 13.85 17.83
C HIS A 25 -0.85 14.55 18.02
N ALA A 26 0.21 14.11 17.32
CA ALA A 26 1.58 14.54 17.60
C ALA A 26 2.31 15.16 16.41
N ALA A 27 1.99 14.74 15.18
CA ALA A 27 2.65 15.24 13.98
C ALA A 27 2.46 16.75 13.69
N PRO A 28 1.29 17.39 13.97
CA PRO A 28 1.09 18.81 13.66
C PRO A 28 2.03 19.75 14.42
N ALA A 29 2.57 19.31 15.57
CA ALA A 29 3.57 20.06 16.33
C ALA A 29 5.00 19.92 15.77
N ARG A 30 5.22 19.04 14.79
CA ARG A 30 6.55 18.66 14.28
C ARG A 30 6.72 18.87 12.78
N LEU A 31 5.63 18.88 12.02
CA LEU A 31 5.61 18.97 10.56
C LEU A 31 4.89 20.24 10.12
N ASP A 32 5.40 20.88 9.07
CA ASP A 32 4.65 21.91 8.37
C ASP A 32 3.42 21.33 7.65
N ALA A 33 2.52 22.21 7.21
CA ALA A 33 1.25 21.83 6.59
C ALA A 33 1.44 20.99 5.31
N HIS A 34 2.47 21.27 4.50
CA HIS A 34 2.73 20.54 3.27
C HIS A 34 3.17 19.10 3.55
N ARG A 35 4.12 18.92 4.49
CA ARG A 35 4.60 17.62 4.92
C ARG A 35 3.52 16.81 5.64
N LEU A 36 2.69 17.46 6.45
CA LEU A 36 1.56 16.81 7.11
C LEU A 36 0.53 16.31 6.10
N MET A 37 0.19 17.12 5.08
CA MET A 37 -0.71 16.71 3.99
C MET A 37 -0.14 15.52 3.21
N ALA A 38 1.16 15.56 2.86
CA ALA A 38 1.82 14.45 2.17
C ALA A 38 1.78 13.16 3.00
N LEU A 39 2.06 13.25 4.31
CA LEU A 39 1.96 12.13 5.24
C LEU A 39 0.54 11.55 5.28
N GLN A 40 -0.49 12.39 5.43
CA GLN A 40 -1.89 11.96 5.48
C GLN A 40 -2.32 11.26 4.18
N ASN A 41 -1.90 11.78 3.02
CA ASN A 41 -2.14 11.12 1.73
C ASN A 41 -1.46 9.75 1.66
N GLY A 42 -0.19 9.64 2.07
CA GLY A 42 0.53 8.37 2.13
C GLY A 42 -0.15 7.35 3.04
N ILE A 43 -0.59 7.76 4.24
CA ILE A 43 -1.34 6.93 5.20
C ILE A 43 -2.66 6.45 4.60
N THR A 44 -3.41 7.34 3.95
CA THR A 44 -4.69 7.00 3.30
C THR A 44 -4.48 5.94 2.22
N MET A 45 -3.48 6.14 1.36
CA MET A 45 -3.13 5.17 0.33
C MET A 45 -2.66 3.85 0.92
N GLN A 46 -1.87 3.87 2.01
CA GLN A 46 -1.44 2.67 2.71
C GLN A 46 -2.64 1.86 3.25
N GLY A 47 -3.59 2.53 3.90
CA GLY A 47 -4.77 1.88 4.46
C GLY A 47 -5.63 1.19 3.40
N TRP A 48 -5.96 1.90 2.32
CA TRP A 48 -6.77 1.33 1.23
C TRP A 48 -6.10 0.12 0.58
N HIS A 49 -4.81 0.21 0.28
CA HIS A 49 -4.10 -0.85 -0.42
C HIS A 49 -3.68 -1.99 0.51
N ALA A 50 -3.56 -1.76 1.82
CA ALA A 50 -3.43 -2.83 2.80
C ALA A 50 -4.69 -3.71 2.83
N LEU A 51 -5.88 -3.09 2.84
CA LEU A 51 -7.14 -3.82 2.74
C LEU A 51 -7.28 -4.53 1.39
N ALA A 52 -6.87 -3.89 0.30
CA ALA A 52 -6.84 -4.53 -1.02
C ALA A 52 -5.91 -5.75 -1.04
N LEU A 53 -4.74 -5.68 -0.41
CA LEU A 53 -3.80 -6.80 -0.28
C LEU A 53 -4.39 -7.95 0.56
N VAL A 54 -5.09 -7.64 1.66
CA VAL A 54 -5.85 -8.65 2.43
C VAL A 54 -6.91 -9.31 1.55
N GLY A 55 -7.69 -8.53 0.80
CA GLY A 55 -8.68 -9.05 -0.13
C GLY A 55 -8.06 -9.94 -1.21
N ALA A 56 -6.96 -9.51 -1.82
CA ALA A 56 -6.22 -10.27 -2.82
C ALA A 56 -5.64 -11.57 -2.23
N ALA A 57 -5.20 -11.56 -0.97
CA ALA A 57 -4.74 -12.76 -0.27
C ALA A 57 -5.84 -13.81 -0.12
N LEU A 58 -7.02 -13.39 0.35
CA LEU A 58 -8.19 -14.26 0.50
C LEU A 58 -8.71 -14.74 -0.86
N TRP A 59 -8.65 -13.90 -1.89
CA TRP A 59 -9.00 -14.28 -3.25
C TRP A 59 -8.02 -15.33 -3.81
N ALA A 60 -6.72 -15.14 -3.59
CA ALA A 60 -5.67 -16.08 -3.99
C ALA A 60 -5.70 -17.42 -3.24
N GLU A 61 -6.39 -17.49 -2.09
CA GLU A 61 -6.65 -18.75 -1.39
C GLU A 61 -7.73 -19.58 -2.11
N ARG A 62 -8.72 -18.91 -2.71
CA ARG A 62 -9.90 -19.56 -3.30
C ARG A 62 -9.77 -19.83 -4.79
N GLN A 63 -8.98 -19.03 -5.49
CA GLN A 63 -8.81 -19.12 -6.94
C GLN A 63 -7.50 -19.81 -7.31
N ALA A 64 -7.57 -20.64 -8.36
CA ALA A 64 -6.39 -21.16 -9.03
C ALA A 64 -5.75 -20.11 -9.95
N GLY A 65 -4.49 -20.35 -10.33
CA GLY A 65 -3.76 -19.50 -11.28
C GLY A 65 -2.85 -18.46 -10.62
N ALA A 66 -2.03 -17.82 -11.46
CA ALA A 66 -0.99 -16.89 -11.02
C ALA A 66 -1.51 -15.47 -10.75
N LEU A 67 -2.59 -15.05 -11.43
CA LEU A 67 -3.06 -13.66 -11.41
C LEU A 67 -3.39 -13.13 -10.00
N PRO A 68 -4.10 -13.86 -9.11
CA PRO A 68 -4.35 -13.38 -7.75
C PRO A 68 -3.06 -13.14 -6.95
N ASN A 69 -2.07 -14.01 -7.11
CA ASN A 69 -0.78 -13.88 -6.43
C ASN A 69 0.06 -12.74 -7.01
N LEU A 70 0.01 -12.52 -8.32
CA LEU A 70 0.66 -11.37 -8.98
C LEU A 70 0.03 -10.04 -8.54
N ALA A 71 -1.30 -9.99 -8.42
CA ALA A 71 -2.00 -8.83 -7.87
C ALA A 71 -1.56 -8.54 -6.43
N ALA A 72 -1.53 -9.56 -5.56
CA ALA A 72 -1.06 -9.41 -4.19
C ALA A 72 0.41 -8.94 -4.11
N ALA A 73 1.30 -9.51 -4.92
CA ALA A 73 2.69 -9.07 -4.99
C ALA A 73 2.81 -7.61 -5.46
N GLY A 74 2.01 -7.22 -6.47
CA GLY A 74 1.93 -5.84 -6.96
C GLY A 74 1.46 -4.86 -5.89
N PHE A 75 0.44 -5.21 -5.10
CA PHE A 75 0.01 -4.39 -3.97
C PHE A 75 1.11 -4.25 -2.91
N ALA A 76 1.77 -5.35 -2.52
CA ALA A 76 2.82 -5.31 -1.51
C ALA A 76 4.02 -4.46 -1.95
N LEU A 77 4.51 -4.65 -3.18
CA LEU A 77 5.63 -3.86 -3.72
C LEU A 77 5.23 -2.40 -3.98
N GLY A 78 4.04 -2.19 -4.54
CA GLY A 78 3.48 -0.86 -4.77
C GLY A 78 3.32 -0.06 -3.47
N LEU A 79 2.85 -0.70 -2.39
CA LEU A 79 2.77 -0.10 -1.05
C LEU A 79 4.14 0.33 -0.54
N LEU A 80 5.15 -0.55 -0.62
CA LEU A 80 6.51 -0.26 -0.17
C LEU A 80 7.12 0.93 -0.92
N LEU A 81 7.02 0.93 -2.25
CA LEU A 81 7.59 2.01 -3.07
C LEU A 81 6.81 3.33 -2.93
N PHE A 82 5.48 3.26 -2.98
CA PHE A 82 4.62 4.44 -2.89
C PHE A 82 4.70 5.07 -1.50
N CYS A 83 4.31 4.31 -0.47
CA CYS A 83 4.22 4.83 0.89
C CYS A 83 5.61 5.09 1.46
N GLY A 84 6.59 4.21 1.20
CA GLY A 84 7.98 4.43 1.60
C GLY A 84 8.57 5.70 1.00
N GLY A 85 8.35 5.95 -0.31
CA GLY A 85 8.78 7.17 -0.98
C GLY A 85 8.13 8.44 -0.39
N VAL A 86 6.81 8.39 -0.17
CA VAL A 86 6.07 9.51 0.45
C VAL A 86 6.54 9.77 1.88
N TYR A 87 6.73 8.73 2.69
CA TYR A 87 7.15 8.88 4.09
C TYR A 87 8.60 9.33 4.23
N ALA A 88 9.51 8.87 3.36
CA ALA A 88 10.89 9.37 3.35
C ALA A 88 10.93 10.89 3.11
N SER A 89 10.11 11.37 2.17
CA SER A 89 9.99 12.81 1.89
C SER A 89 9.29 13.55 3.04
N ALA A 90 8.11 13.07 3.47
CA ALA A 90 7.30 13.75 4.47
C ALA A 90 7.95 13.77 5.87
N LEU A 91 8.60 12.68 6.30
CA LEU A 91 9.17 12.54 7.64
C LEU A 91 10.67 12.87 7.68
N GLY A 92 11.41 12.41 6.68
CA GLY A 92 12.87 12.59 6.61
C GLY A 92 13.31 13.84 5.86
N GLY A 93 12.43 14.47 5.08
CA GLY A 93 12.82 15.56 4.17
C GLY A 93 13.68 15.09 2.99
N VAL A 94 13.74 13.77 2.75
CA VAL A 94 14.58 13.17 1.71
C VAL A 94 13.71 12.70 0.55
N SER A 95 13.96 13.22 -0.65
CA SER A 95 13.35 12.70 -1.87
C SER A 95 14.06 11.43 -2.30
N LEU A 96 13.29 10.34 -2.45
CA LEU A 96 13.77 9.09 -3.05
C LEU A 96 13.51 9.04 -4.57
N GLY A 97 13.40 10.21 -5.20
CA GLY A 97 13.17 10.32 -6.64
C GLY A 97 11.84 9.69 -7.07
N PRO A 98 11.81 8.87 -8.15
CA PRO A 98 10.58 8.39 -8.75
C PRO A 98 9.93 7.20 -8.01
N MET A 99 10.38 6.85 -6.81
CA MET A 99 9.85 5.70 -6.07
C MET A 99 8.34 5.79 -5.84
N ALA A 100 7.84 6.97 -5.46
CA ALA A 100 6.40 7.15 -5.25
C ALA A 100 5.59 6.98 -6.55
N PRO A 101 5.90 7.67 -7.66
CA PRO A 101 5.28 7.41 -8.95
C PRO A 101 5.33 5.94 -9.41
N LEU A 102 6.50 5.30 -9.29
CA LEU A 102 6.67 3.89 -9.66
C LEU A 102 5.79 2.96 -8.82
N GLY A 103 5.71 3.20 -7.51
CA GLY A 103 4.81 2.49 -6.62
C GLY A 103 3.35 2.68 -7.00
N GLY A 104 2.96 3.92 -7.35
CA GLY A 104 1.60 4.23 -7.82
C GLY A 104 1.22 3.44 -9.07
N THR A 105 2.13 3.37 -10.06
CA THR A 105 1.92 2.54 -11.25
C THR A 105 1.76 1.06 -10.92
N LEU A 106 2.56 0.53 -9.99
CA LEU A 106 2.40 -0.86 -9.54
C LEU A 106 1.06 -1.10 -8.84
N LEU A 107 0.58 -0.15 -8.02
CA LEU A 107 -0.74 -0.25 -7.39
C LEU A 107 -1.86 -0.26 -8.45
N MET A 108 -1.77 0.56 -9.49
CA MET A 108 -2.73 0.54 -10.61
C MET A 108 -2.70 -0.80 -11.35
N VAL A 109 -1.51 -1.33 -11.66
CA VAL A 109 -1.37 -2.64 -12.30
C VAL A 109 -1.91 -3.76 -11.40
N ALA A 110 -1.66 -3.71 -10.09
CA ALA A 110 -2.16 -4.69 -9.12
C ALA A 110 -3.70 -4.74 -9.09
N TRP A 111 -4.37 -3.59 -9.11
CA TRP A 111 -5.82 -3.51 -9.27
C TRP A 111 -6.30 -4.10 -10.59
N GLY A 112 -5.61 -3.80 -11.70
CA GLY A 112 -5.90 -4.37 -13.01
C GLY A 112 -5.77 -5.90 -13.03
N LEU A 113 -4.73 -6.44 -12.40
CA LEU A 113 -4.51 -7.87 -12.26
C LEU A 113 -5.57 -8.54 -11.38
N LEU A 114 -5.97 -7.88 -10.28
CA LEU A 114 -7.05 -8.38 -9.42
C LEU A 114 -8.36 -8.46 -10.21
N ALA A 115 -8.70 -7.41 -10.97
CA ALA A 115 -9.87 -7.39 -11.85
C ALA A 115 -9.80 -8.49 -12.92
N ALA A 116 -8.65 -8.62 -13.60
CA ALA A 116 -8.44 -9.67 -14.60
C ALA A 116 -8.60 -11.08 -14.00
N SER A 117 -8.08 -11.30 -12.77
CA SER A 117 -8.22 -12.58 -12.08
C SER A 117 -9.65 -12.96 -11.70
N ALA A 118 -10.55 -11.97 -11.65
CA ALA A 118 -11.97 -12.19 -11.37
C ALA A 118 -12.76 -12.55 -12.62
N VAL A 119 -12.34 -12.06 -13.78
CA VAL A 119 -13.06 -12.24 -15.06
C VAL A 119 -12.51 -13.43 -15.86
N ILE A 120 -11.18 -13.61 -15.85
CA ILE A 120 -10.50 -14.67 -16.59
C ILE A 120 -10.49 -15.91 -15.72
N ARG A 121 -11.19 -16.96 -16.16
CA ARG A 121 -11.07 -18.29 -15.53
C ARG A 121 -9.72 -18.88 -15.94
N ALA A 122 -8.89 -19.16 -14.93
CA ALA A 122 -7.69 -20.00 -15.07
C ALA A 122 -8.07 -21.48 -15.03
#